data_AF-A0A0Q6CAG2-F1
#
_entry.id   AF-A0A0Q6CAG2-F1
#
_cell.length_a   1.000
_cell.length_b   1.000
_cell.length_c   1.000
_cell.angle_alpha   90.00
_cell.angle_beta   90.00
_cell.angle_gamma   90.00
#
_symmetry.space_group_name_H-M   'P 1'
#
loop_
_entity.id
_entity.type
_entity.pdbx_description
1 polymer ?
#
loop_
_entity_poly.entity_id
_entity_poly.type
_entity_poly.pdbx_seq_one_letter_code
_entity_poly.pdbx_strand_id
1 'polypeptide(L)' 'MIDKWPSLADFAADIGVEYGTAKQMRRRDSVAGRYWLTMQEAAKRRAISDVTVGTLAAAAAAQSPSFASRGEAA' A
#
# COMPACT_ATOMS: atom_id res chain seq x y z
N MET A 1 -5.36 -2.88 -3.73
CA MET A 1 -5.06 -1.47 -4.13
C MET A 1 -4.05 -1.36 -5.28
N ILE A 2 -3.03 -2.22 -5.30
CA ILE A 2 -1.95 -2.23 -6.30
C ILE A 2 -2.45 -2.69 -7.67
N ASP A 3 -3.53 -3.47 -7.73
CA ASP A 3 -4.16 -3.94 -8.98
C ASP A 3 -4.81 -2.82 -9.82
N LYS A 4 -4.81 -1.56 -9.34
CA LYS A 4 -5.23 -0.39 -10.13
C LYS A 4 -4.21 0.03 -11.18
N TRP A 5 -2.97 -0.46 -11.06
CA TRP A 5 -1.95 -0.26 -12.08
C TRP A 5 -2.13 -1.25 -13.23
N PRO A 6 -1.80 -0.86 -14.48
CA PRO A 6 -1.87 -1.77 -15.63
C PRO A 6 -1.05 -3.05 -15.45
N SER A 7 0.08 -2.94 -14.73
CA SER A 7 0.91 -4.09 -14.39
C SER A 7 1.65 -3.86 -13.07
N LEU A 8 2.12 -4.96 -12.46
CA LEU A 8 2.97 -4.86 -11.27
C LEU A 8 4.33 -4.21 -11.58
N ALA A 9 4.80 -4.32 -12.82
CA ALA A 9 6.02 -3.67 -13.27
C ALA A 9 5.85 -2.15 -13.39
N ASP A 10 4.70 -1.69 -13.91
CA ASP A 10 4.32 -0.27 -13.93
C ASP A 10 4.29 0.31 -12.52
N PHE A 11 3.66 -0.41 -11.59
CA PHE A 11 3.63 -0.01 -10.18
C PHE A 11 5.04 0.11 -9.61
N ALA A 12 5.89 -0.91 -9.82
CA ALA A 12 7.27 -0.92 -9.32
C ALA A 12 8.09 0.27 -9.85
N ALA A 13 7.97 0.55 -11.15
CA ALA A 13 8.63 1.68 -11.79
C ALA A 13 8.14 3.04 -11.25
N ASP A 14 6.84 3.18 -11.07
CA ASP A 14 6.19 4.41 -10.59
C ASP A 14 6.63 4.80 -9.17
N ILE A 15 6.75 3.82 -8.28
CA ILE A 15 7.15 4.07 -6.87
C ILE A 15 8.67 3.94 -6.65
N GLY A 16 9.43 3.60 -7.69
CA GLY A 16 10.88 3.49 -7.66
C GLY A 16 11.39 2.30 -6.83
N VAL A 17 10.73 1.14 -6.91
CA VAL A 17 11.16 -0.09 -6.22
C VAL A 17 11.42 -1.22 -7.19
N GLU A 18 12.19 -2.20 -6.76
CA GLU A 18 12.36 -3.44 -7.53
C GLU A 18 11.05 -4.23 -7.60
N TYR A 19 10.87 -4.96 -8.72
CA TYR A 19 9.70 -5.82 -8.94
C TYR A 19 9.45 -6.80 -7.79
N GLY A 20 10.50 -7.38 -7.20
CA GLY A 20 10.38 -8.27 -6.04
C GLY A 20 9.78 -7.57 -4.81
N THR A 21 10.15 -6.31 -4.58
CA THR A 21 9.59 -5.49 -3.50
C THR A 21 8.12 -5.18 -3.76
N ALA A 22 7.78 -4.77 -4.98
CA ALA A 22 6.40 -4.57 -5.41
C ALA A 22 5.54 -5.84 -5.24
N LYS A 23 6.08 -7.00 -5.61
CA LYS A 23 5.42 -8.31 -5.46
C LYS A 23 5.13 -8.63 -4.00
N GLN A 24 6.07 -8.37 -3.10
CA GLN A 24 5.87 -8.59 -1.66
C GLN A 24 4.82 -7.63 -1.07
N MET A 25 4.81 -6.36 -1.51
CA MET A 25 3.78 -5.40 -1.10
C MET A 25 2.39 -5.85 -1.55
N ARG A 26 2.23 -6.29 -2.80
CA ARG A 26 0.96 -6.84 -3.32
C ARG A 26 0.53 -8.09 -2.57
N ARG A 27 1.46 -9.02 -2.30
CA ARG A 27 1.16 -10.24 -1.54
C ARG A 27 0.65 -9.93 -0.13
N ARG A 28 1.16 -8.88 0.50
CA ARG A 28 0.78 -8.45 1.85
C ARG A 28 -0.37 -7.43 1.86
N ASP A 29 -0.92 -7.11 0.69
CA ASP A 29 -1.82 -5.98 0.42
C ASP A 29 -1.43 -4.68 1.16
N SER A 30 -0.14 -4.44 1.35
CA SER A 30 0.38 -3.38 2.20
C SER A 30 1.62 -2.73 1.60
N VAL A 31 1.64 -1.40 1.62
CA VAL A 31 2.74 -0.57 1.13
C VAL A 31 3.39 0.12 2.31
N ALA A 32 4.72 0.09 2.40
CA ALA A 32 5.43 0.76 3.49
C ALA A 32 5.21 2.28 3.42
N GLY A 33 4.99 2.92 4.58
CA GLY A 33 4.66 4.35 4.69
C GLY A 33 5.59 5.30 3.93
N ARG A 34 6.88 4.96 3.86
CA ARG A 34 7.87 5.74 3.10
C ARG A 34 7.57 5.89 1.60
N TYR A 35 6.78 5.00 1.02
CA TYR A 35 6.40 5.04 -0.40
C TYR A 35 5.02 5.67 -0.63
N TRP A 36 4.27 6.03 0.41
CA TRP A 36 2.89 6.49 0.26
C TRP A 36 2.79 7.79 -0.54
N LEU A 37 3.69 8.74 -0.30
CA LEU A 37 3.72 10.00 -1.04
C LEU A 37 4.07 9.77 -2.52
N THR A 38 5.11 8.98 -2.80
CA THR A 38 5.50 8.64 -4.16
C THR A 38 4.39 7.89 -4.89
N MET A 39 3.71 6.97 -4.20
CA MET A 39 2.57 6.22 -4.75
C MET A 39 1.38 7.12 -5.05
N GLN A 40 1.06 8.08 -4.17
CA GLN A 40 0.00 9.05 -4.41
C GLN A 40 0.32 9.94 -5.62
N GLU A 41 1.56 10.43 -5.74
CA GLU A 41 1.98 11.24 -6.88
C GLU A 41 1.94 10.46 -8.20
N ALA A 42 2.39 9.20 -8.19
CA ALA A 42 2.27 8.32 -9.35
C ALA A 42 0.81 8.04 -9.73
N ALA A 43 -0.05 7.79 -8.74
CA ALA A 43 -1.47 7.59 -8.94
C ALA A 43 -2.13 8.83 -9.56
N LYS A 44 -1.82 10.04 -9.08
CA LYS A 44 -2.28 11.30 -9.69
C LYS A 44 -1.86 11.42 -11.15
N ARG A 45 -0.60 11.12 -11.47
CA ARG A 45 -0.10 11.15 -12.86
C ARG A 45 -0.84 10.19 -13.78
N ARG A 46 -1.31 9.06 -13.24
CA ARG A 46 -2.12 8.06 -13.95
C ARG A 46 -3.64 8.27 -13.84
N ALA A 47 -4.09 9.39 -13.27
CA ALA A 47 -5.50 9.69 -13.00
C ALA A 47 -6.23 8.63 -12.14
N ILE A 48 -5.50 7.95 -11.24
CA ILE A 48 -6.06 7.00 -10.27
C ILE A 48 -6.44 7.78 -9.00
N SER A 49 -7.67 8.30 -8.95
CA SER A 49 -8.12 9.24 -7.90
C SER A 49 -8.25 8.63 -6.49
N ASP A 50 -8.35 7.31 -6.40
CA ASP A 50 -8.70 6.61 -5.16
C ASP A 50 -7.48 6.30 -4.26
N VAL A 51 -6.27 6.52 -4.77
CA VAL A 51 -5.02 6.29 -4.04
C VAL A 51 -4.56 7.59 -3.39
N THR A 52 -4.84 7.72 -2.09
CA THR A 52 -4.43 8.84 -1.26
C THR A 52 -3.72 8.34 0.00
N VAL A 53 -2.98 9.21 0.67
CA VAL A 53 -2.40 8.88 1.98
C VAL A 53 -3.48 8.44 2.97
N GLY A 54 -4.68 9.01 2.91
CA GLY A 54 -5.80 8.62 3.77
C GLY A 54 -6.27 7.18 3.51
N THR A 55 -6.44 6.80 2.24
CA THR A 55 -6.84 5.42 1.90
C THR A 55 -5.73 4.41 2.19
N LEU A 56 -4.46 4.79 1.99
CA LEU A 56 -3.29 4.01 2.40
C LEU A 56 -3.22 3.80 3.92
N ALA A 57 -3.45 4.85 4.70
CA ALA A 57 -3.45 4.80 6.15
C ALA A 57 -4.60 3.92 6.69
N ALA A 58 -5.80 4.06 6.12
CA ALA A 58 -6.94 3.22 6.47
C ALA A 58 -6.67 1.73 6.17
N ALA A 59 -6.09 1.43 5.01
CA ALA A 59 -5.72 0.06 4.62
C ALA A 59 -4.61 -0.52 5.54
N ALA A 60 -3.65 0.29 5.96
CA ALA A 60 -2.62 -0.14 6.91
C ALA A 60 -3.17 -0.36 8.33
N ALA A 61 -4.11 0.48 8.77
CA ALA A 61 -4.79 0.33 10.05
C ALA A 61 -5.67 -0.93 10.08
N ALA A 62 -6.40 -1.23 9.00
CA ALA A 62 -7.22 -2.44 8.88
C ALA A 62 -6.40 -3.75 8.92
N GLN A 63 -5.12 -3.69 8.55
CA GLN A 63 -4.22 -4.85 8.53
C GLN A 63 -3.33 -5.00 9.75
N SER A 64 -3.28 -3.97 10.61
CA SER A 64 -2.63 -4.13 11.90
C SER A 64 -3.49 -5.10 12.72
N PRO A 65 -2.93 -6.22 13.21
CA PRO A 65 -3.69 -7.09 14.09
C PRO A 65 -4.14 -6.24 15.27
N SER A 66 -5.46 -6.18 15.43
CA SER A 66 -6.09 -5.54 16.57
C SER A 66 -5.36 -5.96 17.84
N PHE A 67 -4.81 -5.01 18.58
CA PHE A 67 -4.29 -5.26 19.92
C PHE A 67 -5.42 -5.60 20.92
N ALA A 68 -6.68 -5.69 20.49
CA ALA A 68 -7.86 -5.96 21.32
C ALA A 68 -8.02 -7.43 21.77
N SER A 69 -6.95 -8.23 21.86
CA SER A 69 -7.02 -9.57 22.47
C SER A 69 -5.87 -9.87 23.43
N ARG A 70 -5.18 -8.86 23.96
CA ARG A 70 -4.21 -9.05 25.05
C ARG A 70 -4.67 -8.30 26.29
N GLY A 71 -5.68 -8.85 26.98
CA GLY A 71 -6.15 -8.28 28.23
C GLY A 71 -7.39 -8.94 28.80
N GLU A 72 -7.46 -10.27 28.84
CA GLU A 72 -8.34 -10.96 29.80
C GLU A 72 -7.89 -12.41 30.00
N ALA A 73 -7.01 -12.62 30.98
CA ALA A 73 -6.93 -13.85 31.76
C ALA A 73 -5.88 -13.69 32.88
N ALA A 74 -6.34 -14.02 34.09
CA ALA A 74 -5.63 -14.18 35.36
C ALA A 74 -5.44 -12.91 36.21
#